data_AF-A0A2G6J2D1-F1
#
_entry.id   AF-A0A2G6J2D1-F1
#
_cell.length_a   1.000
_cell.length_b   1.000
_cell.length_c   1.000
_cell.angle_alpha   90.00
_cell.angle_beta   90.00
_cell.angle_gamma   90.00
#
_symmetry.space_group_name_H-M   'P 1'
#
loop_
_entity.id
_entity.type
_entity.pdbx_description
1 polymer ?
#
loop_
_entity_poly.entity_id
_entity_poly.type
_entity_poly.pdbx_seq_one_letter_code
_entity_poly.pdbx_strand_id
1 'polypeptide(L)'
;MRAIMPEMLYIDPDQFLIDAFRLGKRVYEDGFRPKHAISIWRGGTPVGLGVDAFFRSRGLTLSHTTIATGSYTAIGQQGEVTVKNLEHLVQVVCPEDGLLIIDDVYESGNTIAKIVELLRSMARANCPTDIRVATVHSKPGRAQHQDLPLYVLHEVEDRVWIDYPHELADLVADDDPNDAALRKKDEEIWRILHGPAPQPSVLSDNPRGYHYLSGRRLHLDSIRLGVQIARDASWRPDFLIALWPGGVLSGLPVHEVYKYELRKHGGGVIPDHISINTQPTRSSFRSAIVGLNYLSERINKEDDVLIIDTTFRAGKLVNDVVMRLKEVLRRNLNHKRIRVASVYYNPDDRSTWTVQPFFKKPHYHLHQVGQEVIYPSSPHKLQNARADLRELDPKLAKVLFDD
;
A
#
# COMPACT_ATOMS: atom_id res chain seq x y z
N MET A 1 2.69 -31.45 24.71
CA MET A 1 1.79 -31.25 23.55
C MET A 1 2.58 -30.50 22.49
N ARG A 2 2.83 -31.08 21.31
CA ARG A 2 3.35 -30.29 20.18
C ARG A 2 2.26 -29.28 19.81
N ALA A 3 2.57 -27.98 19.86
CA ALA A 3 1.67 -26.97 19.32
C ALA A 3 1.43 -27.33 17.85
N ILE A 4 0.18 -27.61 17.50
CA ILE A 4 -0.20 -27.82 16.09
C ILE A 4 -0.02 -26.46 15.44
N MET A 5 0.99 -26.32 14.57
CA MET A 5 1.13 -25.10 13.78
C MET A 5 -0.16 -24.91 12.97
N PRO A 6 -0.74 -23.70 12.96
CA PRO A 6 -1.96 -23.45 12.21
C PRO A 6 -1.74 -23.78 10.73
N GLU A 7 -2.80 -24.24 10.08
CA GLU A 7 -2.81 -24.43 8.63
C GLU A 7 -2.58 -23.07 7.95
N MET A 8 -1.59 -22.99 7.05
CA MET A 8 -1.21 -21.73 6.40
C MET A 8 -1.83 -21.65 5.00
N LEU A 9 -2.54 -20.56 4.74
CA LEU A 9 -3.02 -20.17 3.42
C LEU A 9 -2.14 -19.05 2.87
N TYR A 10 -1.25 -19.40 1.93
CA TYR A 10 -0.40 -18.43 1.24
C TYR A 10 -1.16 -17.82 0.06
N ILE A 11 -1.32 -16.50 0.09
CA ILE A 11 -2.01 -15.78 -0.98
C ILE A 11 -1.01 -15.38 -2.06
N ASP A 12 -1.31 -15.74 -3.31
CA ASP A 12 -0.52 -15.37 -4.48
C ASP A 12 -0.69 -13.87 -4.82
N PRO A 13 0.40 -13.12 -5.16
CA PRO A 13 0.32 -11.70 -5.46
C PRO A 13 -0.59 -11.33 -6.64
N ASP A 14 -0.60 -12.14 -7.71
CA ASP A 14 -1.47 -11.88 -8.86
C ASP A 14 -2.93 -12.15 -8.47
N GLN A 15 -3.19 -13.26 -7.78
CA GLN A 15 -4.54 -13.61 -7.31
C GLN A 15 -5.10 -12.55 -6.34
N PHE A 16 -4.29 -12.07 -5.39
CA PHE A 16 -4.71 -11.03 -4.44
C PHE A 16 -5.15 -9.75 -5.13
N LEU A 17 -4.43 -9.34 -6.18
CA LEU A 17 -4.78 -8.18 -6.99
C LEU A 17 -6.09 -8.41 -7.76
N ILE A 18 -6.25 -9.58 -8.38
CA ILE A 18 -7.51 -9.95 -9.05
C ILE A 18 -8.68 -9.92 -8.07
N ASP A 19 -8.50 -10.42 -6.84
CA ASP A 19 -9.55 -10.43 -5.83
C ASP A 19 -9.88 -9.01 -5.35
N ALA A 20 -8.90 -8.11 -5.24
CA ALA A 20 -9.18 -6.70 -4.99
C ALA A 20 -10.08 -6.06 -6.08
N PHE A 21 -9.85 -6.40 -7.36
CA PHE A 21 -10.73 -5.96 -8.45
C PHE A 21 -12.13 -6.62 -8.40
N ARG A 22 -12.21 -7.91 -8.05
CA ARG A 22 -13.49 -8.62 -7.88
C ARG A 22 -14.32 -8.04 -6.75
N LEU A 23 -13.67 -7.64 -5.66
CA LEU A 23 -14.31 -6.98 -4.54
C LEU A 23 -14.91 -5.64 -5.00
N GLY A 24 -14.15 -4.86 -5.78
CA GLY A 24 -14.65 -3.64 -6.42
C GLY A 24 -15.85 -3.90 -7.35
N LYS A 25 -15.79 -4.97 -8.16
CA LYS A 25 -16.91 -5.43 -9.01
C LYS A 25 -18.15 -5.72 -8.17
N ARG A 26 -18.01 -6.52 -7.10
CA ARG A 26 -19.12 -6.90 -6.22
C ARG A 26 -19.81 -5.68 -5.59
N VAL A 27 -19.02 -4.72 -5.08
CA VAL A 27 -19.56 -3.46 -4.53
C VAL A 27 -20.30 -2.66 -5.60
N TYR A 28 -19.74 -2.60 -6.82
CA TYR A 28 -20.34 -1.86 -7.93
C TYR A 28 -21.65 -2.50 -8.42
N GLU A 29 -21.72 -3.83 -8.51
CA GLU A 29 -22.90 -4.56 -8.98
C GLU A 29 -24.06 -4.51 -7.99
N ASP A 30 -23.77 -4.41 -6.70
CA ASP A 30 -24.76 -4.14 -5.65
C ASP A 30 -25.40 -2.72 -5.77
N GLY A 31 -24.88 -1.87 -6.67
CA GLY A 31 -25.39 -0.52 -6.88
C GLY A 31 -24.83 0.52 -5.92
N PHE A 32 -23.95 0.15 -4.99
CA PHE A 32 -23.30 1.09 -4.09
C PHE A 32 -22.26 1.94 -4.82
N ARG A 33 -22.37 3.27 -4.70
CA ARG A 33 -21.50 4.26 -5.36
C ARG A 33 -20.91 5.19 -4.30
N PRO A 34 -19.96 4.69 -3.49
CA PRO A 34 -19.39 5.49 -2.42
C PRO A 34 -18.67 6.71 -2.99
N LYS A 35 -18.84 7.86 -2.35
CA LYS A 35 -18.02 9.05 -2.65
C LYS A 35 -16.68 8.96 -1.93
N HIS A 36 -16.68 8.39 -0.72
CA HIS A 36 -15.50 8.24 0.11
C HIS A 36 -15.15 6.75 0.29
N ALA A 37 -13.87 6.44 0.25
CA ALA A 37 -13.36 5.13 0.63
C ALA A 37 -12.22 5.30 1.63
N ILE A 38 -12.13 4.39 2.60
CA ILE A 38 -10.98 4.30 3.49
C ILE A 38 -10.41 2.90 3.48
N SER A 39 -9.10 2.78 3.28
CA SER A 39 -8.38 1.53 3.49
C SER A 39 -7.77 1.50 4.88
N ILE A 40 -7.93 0.38 5.58
CA ILE A 40 -7.23 0.15 6.83
C ILE A 40 -5.75 -0.14 6.50
N TRP A 41 -4.87 0.68 7.05
CA TRP A 41 -3.43 0.56 6.91
C TRP A 41 -2.94 -0.53 7.88
N ARG A 42 -2.20 -1.53 7.44
CA ARG A 42 -1.53 -1.64 6.13
C ARG A 42 -2.26 -2.54 5.13
N GLY A 43 -2.70 -3.71 5.57
CA GLY A 43 -3.10 -4.81 4.71
C GLY A 43 -4.33 -4.55 3.83
N GLY A 44 -5.30 -3.77 4.31
CA GLY A 44 -6.44 -3.28 3.54
C GLY A 44 -6.11 -2.33 2.40
N THR A 45 -4.86 -1.86 2.30
CA THR A 45 -4.49 -0.82 1.35
C THR A 45 -4.28 -1.33 -0.08
N PRO A 46 -3.50 -2.39 -0.34
CA PRO A 46 -3.49 -3.04 -1.65
C PRO A 46 -4.88 -3.43 -2.16
N VAL A 47 -5.76 -3.90 -1.26
CA VAL A 47 -7.15 -4.23 -1.60
C VAL A 47 -7.90 -2.99 -2.05
N GLY A 48 -7.84 -1.91 -1.27
CA GLY A 48 -8.50 -0.66 -1.66
C GLY A 48 -7.96 -0.08 -2.97
N LEU A 49 -6.67 -0.21 -3.26
CA LEU A 49 -6.09 0.24 -4.53
C LEU A 49 -6.68 -0.52 -5.73
N GLY A 50 -6.96 -1.82 -5.59
CA GLY A 50 -7.65 -2.61 -6.61
C GLY A 50 -9.12 -2.22 -6.74
N VAL A 51 -9.81 -1.98 -5.62
CA VAL A 51 -11.20 -1.47 -5.61
C VAL A 51 -11.28 -0.11 -6.31
N ASP A 52 -10.43 0.86 -5.94
CA ASP A 52 -10.38 2.18 -6.59
C ASP A 52 -10.04 2.08 -8.08
N ALA A 53 -9.09 1.20 -8.46
CA ALA A 53 -8.77 0.96 -9.86
C ALA A 53 -9.97 0.38 -10.64
N PHE A 54 -10.76 -0.51 -10.03
CA PHE A 54 -12.00 -1.00 -10.62
C PHE A 54 -13.02 0.13 -10.83
N PHE A 55 -13.32 0.92 -9.79
CA PHE A 55 -14.26 2.05 -9.92
C PHE A 55 -13.82 3.05 -10.99
N ARG A 56 -12.52 3.34 -11.05
CA ARG A 56 -11.92 4.20 -12.08
C ARG A 56 -12.13 3.66 -13.49
N SER A 57 -12.03 2.33 -13.68
CA SER A 57 -12.33 1.69 -14.96
C SER A 57 -13.80 1.85 -15.40
N ARG A 58 -14.70 2.11 -14.45
CA ARG A 58 -16.12 2.43 -14.68
C ARG A 58 -16.40 3.93 -14.78
N GLY A 59 -15.36 4.77 -14.81
CA GLY A 59 -15.49 6.23 -14.88
C GLY A 59 -15.84 6.89 -13.54
N LEU A 60 -15.77 6.16 -12.43
CA LEU A 60 -16.04 6.68 -11.09
C LEU A 60 -14.73 6.96 -10.35
N THR A 61 -14.68 8.07 -9.63
CA THR A 61 -13.52 8.42 -8.81
C THR A 61 -13.92 8.39 -7.35
N LEU A 62 -13.19 7.62 -6.54
CA LEU A 62 -13.38 7.57 -5.10
C LEU A 62 -12.46 8.60 -4.44
N SER A 63 -12.97 9.34 -3.44
CA SER A 63 -12.10 10.04 -2.50
C SER A 63 -11.52 9.02 -1.52
N HIS A 64 -10.44 8.36 -1.94
CA HIS A 64 -9.85 7.23 -1.22
C HIS A 64 -8.64 7.64 -0.40
N THR A 65 -8.64 7.33 0.90
CA THR A 65 -7.53 7.57 1.82
C THR A 65 -7.21 6.34 2.66
N THR A 66 -6.07 6.35 3.36
CA THR A 66 -5.71 5.31 4.33
C THR A 66 -5.88 5.80 5.75
N ILE A 67 -6.29 4.88 6.62
CA ILE A 67 -6.39 5.10 8.05
C ILE A 67 -5.53 4.08 8.76
N ALA A 68 -4.65 4.54 9.63
CA ALA A 68 -3.81 3.65 10.45
C ALA A 68 -4.32 3.65 11.89
N THR A 69 -4.58 2.45 12.42
CA THR A 69 -4.90 2.28 13.84
C THR A 69 -3.62 2.06 14.62
N GLY A 70 -3.40 2.87 15.66
CA GLY A 70 -2.33 2.67 16.64
C GLY A 70 -2.92 2.30 17.99
N SER A 71 -2.21 1.48 18.77
CA SER A 71 -2.47 1.33 20.20
C SER A 71 -1.50 2.23 20.98
N TYR A 72 -2.02 3.14 21.80
CA TYR A 72 -1.18 3.86 22.75
C TYR A 72 -1.09 3.04 24.04
N THR A 73 -0.05 2.23 24.21
CA THR A 73 0.23 1.60 25.50
C THR A 73 0.95 2.59 26.41
N ALA A 74 0.21 3.50 27.03
CA ALA A 74 0.69 4.10 28.28
C ALA A 74 0.66 3.02 29.36
N ILE A 75 1.80 2.77 30.00
CA ILE A 75 1.97 1.76 31.05
C ILE A 75 0.83 1.92 32.08
N GLY A 76 -0.08 0.93 32.14
CA GLY A 76 -1.10 0.82 33.20
C GLY A 76 -2.54 1.17 32.84
N GLN A 77 -2.89 1.55 31.60
CA GLN A 77 -4.30 1.71 31.17
C GLN A 77 -4.56 1.03 29.84
N GLN A 78 -5.79 0.51 29.65
CA GLN A 78 -6.25 0.03 28.35
C GLN A 78 -6.06 1.15 27.32
N GLY A 79 -5.12 0.97 26.39
CA GLY A 79 -4.72 2.02 25.47
C GLY A 79 -5.85 2.48 24.57
N GLU A 80 -6.09 3.79 24.52
CA GLU A 80 -6.95 4.38 23.49
C GLU A 80 -6.40 4.05 22.11
N VAL A 81 -7.27 3.61 21.20
CA VAL A 81 -6.92 3.37 19.81
C VAL A 81 -6.89 4.73 19.11
N THR A 82 -5.71 5.20 18.74
CA THR A 82 -5.58 6.42 17.92
C THR A 82 -5.75 6.05 16.45
N VAL A 83 -6.73 6.67 15.80
CA VAL A 83 -7.03 6.45 14.38
C VAL A 83 -6.43 7.60 13.56
N LYS A 84 -5.26 7.37 12.97
CA LYS A 84 -4.54 8.39 12.18
C LYS A 84 -5.27 8.65 10.86
N ASN A 85 -5.24 9.90 10.40
CA ASN A 85 -5.81 10.40 9.14
C ASN A 85 -7.36 10.44 9.09
N LEU A 86 -8.05 10.07 10.17
CA LEU A 86 -9.51 10.16 10.22
C LEU A 86 -9.99 11.61 10.19
N GLU A 87 -9.19 12.56 10.69
CA GLU A 87 -9.52 13.98 10.76
C GLU A 87 -9.80 14.57 9.37
N HIS A 88 -9.04 14.14 8.36
CA HIS A 88 -9.26 14.58 6.99
C HIS A 88 -10.63 14.11 6.47
N LEU A 89 -11.03 12.87 6.77
CA LEU A 89 -12.32 12.35 6.36
C LEU A 89 -13.45 13.15 7.03
N VAL A 90 -13.35 13.37 8.35
CA VAL A 90 -14.34 14.15 9.13
C VAL A 90 -14.60 15.54 8.54
N GLN A 91 -13.58 16.18 7.95
CA GLN A 91 -13.70 17.51 7.36
C GLN A 91 -14.44 17.55 6.01
N VAL A 92 -14.61 16.41 5.33
CA VAL A 92 -15.10 16.36 3.94
C VAL A 92 -16.35 15.52 3.73
N VAL A 93 -16.76 14.73 4.73
CA VAL A 93 -17.96 13.89 4.65
C VAL A 93 -19.25 14.65 4.93
N CYS A 94 -20.33 14.21 4.30
CA CYS A 94 -21.71 14.63 4.56
C CYS A 94 -22.64 13.40 4.71
N PRO A 95 -23.85 13.56 5.29
CA PRO A 95 -24.75 12.43 5.58
C PRO A 95 -25.20 11.64 4.35
N GLU A 96 -25.29 12.30 3.20
CA GLU A 96 -25.75 11.73 1.93
C GLU A 96 -24.63 10.98 1.19
N ASP A 97 -23.38 11.12 1.64
CA ASP A 97 -22.26 10.45 1.03
C ASP A 97 -22.26 8.95 1.42
N GLY A 98 -21.97 8.08 0.46
CA GLY A 98 -21.62 6.68 0.76
C GLY A 98 -20.16 6.56 1.20
N LEU A 99 -19.91 5.85 2.30
CA LEU A 99 -18.57 5.52 2.80
C LEU A 99 -18.29 4.01 2.69
N LEU A 100 -17.22 3.65 1.98
CA LEU A 100 -16.72 2.29 1.91
C LEU A 100 -15.46 2.12 2.78
N ILE A 101 -15.52 1.23 3.76
CA ILE A 101 -14.36 0.82 4.57
C ILE A 101 -13.79 -0.48 3.99
N ILE A 102 -12.49 -0.50 3.72
CA ILE A 102 -11.84 -1.60 3.00
C ILE A 102 -10.73 -2.18 3.87
N ASP A 103 -10.76 -3.50 4.05
CA ASP A 103 -9.70 -4.25 4.71
C ASP A 103 -9.34 -5.52 3.92
N ASP A 104 -8.26 -6.21 4.29
CA ASP A 104 -7.91 -7.49 3.68
C ASP A 104 -8.71 -8.66 4.27
N VAL A 105 -8.87 -8.70 5.59
CA VAL A 105 -9.65 -9.71 6.31
C VAL A 105 -10.60 -9.11 7.34
N TYR A 106 -11.84 -9.61 7.37
CA TYR A 106 -12.79 -9.34 8.45
C TYR A 106 -12.77 -10.48 9.48
N GLU A 107 -12.10 -10.28 10.62
CA GLU A 107 -12.11 -11.25 11.72
C GLU A 107 -13.22 -10.94 12.74
N SER A 108 -12.95 -10.06 13.71
CA SER A 108 -13.94 -9.70 14.75
C SER A 108 -14.81 -8.51 14.39
N GLY A 109 -14.31 -7.61 13.54
CA GLY A 109 -14.92 -6.32 13.26
C GLY A 109 -14.59 -5.22 14.28
N ASN A 110 -13.84 -5.54 15.35
CA ASN A 110 -13.56 -4.59 16.45
C ASN A 110 -12.86 -3.30 15.96
N THR A 111 -11.90 -3.43 15.06
CA THR A 111 -11.16 -2.28 14.49
C THR A 111 -12.11 -1.37 13.72
N ILE A 112 -12.97 -1.95 12.88
CA ILE A 112 -13.93 -1.21 12.04
C ILE A 112 -14.99 -0.55 12.91
N ALA A 113 -15.55 -1.28 13.88
CA ALA A 113 -16.52 -0.74 14.83
C ALA A 113 -15.98 0.51 15.55
N LYS A 114 -14.74 0.45 16.05
CA LYS A 114 -14.07 1.60 16.68
C LYS A 114 -13.86 2.76 15.74
N ILE A 115 -13.44 2.51 14.49
CA ILE A 115 -13.29 3.57 13.48
C ILE A 115 -14.64 4.26 13.22
N VAL A 116 -15.71 3.49 13.10
CA VAL A 116 -17.06 4.01 12.83
C VAL A 116 -17.61 4.77 14.05
N GLU A 117 -17.40 4.27 15.26
CA GLU A 117 -17.76 4.98 16.49
C GLU A 117 -17.05 6.33 16.60
N LEU A 118 -15.74 6.34 16.36
CA LEU A 118 -14.95 7.57 16.39
C LEU A 118 -15.37 8.54 15.28
N LEU A 119 -15.63 8.04 14.07
CA LEU A 119 -16.14 8.85 12.96
C LEU A 119 -17.49 9.48 13.32
N ARG A 120 -18.43 8.71 13.86
CA ARG A 120 -19.74 9.20 14.30
C ARG A 120 -19.60 10.28 15.38
N SER A 121 -18.69 10.08 16.34
CA SER A 121 -18.40 11.05 17.39
C SER A 121 -17.81 12.37 16.85
N MET A 122 -16.85 12.29 15.92
CA MET A 122 -16.14 13.44 15.39
C MET A 122 -16.96 14.21 14.33
N ALA A 123 -17.59 13.49 13.38
CA ALA A 123 -18.38 14.09 12.31
C ALA A 123 -19.80 14.49 12.76
N ARG A 124 -20.30 13.89 13.84
CA ARG A 124 -21.64 14.17 14.41
C ARG A 124 -22.73 14.06 13.35
N ALA A 125 -23.54 15.11 13.19
CA ALA A 125 -24.61 15.17 12.21
C ALA A 125 -24.13 15.09 10.74
N ASN A 126 -22.83 15.25 10.47
CA ASN A 126 -22.26 15.12 9.13
C ASN A 126 -21.78 13.69 8.82
N CYS A 127 -21.86 12.75 9.77
CA CYS A 127 -21.45 11.37 9.55
C CYS A 127 -22.27 10.75 8.40
N PRO A 128 -21.63 10.08 7.42
CA PRO A 128 -22.30 9.30 6.39
C PRO A 128 -23.36 8.36 6.98
N THR A 129 -24.55 8.34 6.38
CA THR A 129 -25.63 7.44 6.81
C THR A 129 -25.50 6.05 6.22
N ASP A 130 -24.92 5.91 5.02
CA ASP A 130 -24.62 4.65 4.36
C ASP A 130 -23.12 4.33 4.47
N ILE A 131 -22.76 3.54 5.49
CA ILE A 131 -21.41 3.03 5.73
C ILE A 131 -21.40 1.52 5.47
N ARG A 132 -20.54 1.06 4.58
CA ARG A 132 -20.38 -0.36 4.24
C ARG A 132 -18.94 -0.81 4.34
N VAL A 133 -18.75 -2.09 4.51
CA VAL A 133 -17.43 -2.72 4.66
C VAL A 133 -17.18 -3.68 3.51
N ALA A 134 -15.96 -3.72 2.98
CA ALA A 134 -15.55 -4.67 1.96
C ALA A 134 -14.21 -5.31 2.33
N THR A 135 -14.15 -6.63 2.37
CA THR A 135 -12.93 -7.40 2.62
C THR A 135 -12.76 -8.54 1.62
N VAL A 136 -11.50 -8.92 1.36
CA VAL A 136 -11.23 -10.10 0.51
C VAL A 136 -11.62 -11.37 1.26
N HIS A 137 -11.15 -11.49 2.50
CA HIS A 137 -11.42 -12.64 3.36
C HIS A 137 -12.32 -12.27 4.54
N SER A 138 -12.99 -13.26 5.12
CA SER A 138 -13.59 -13.17 6.46
C SER A 138 -13.38 -14.45 7.25
N LYS A 139 -13.48 -14.34 8.58
CA LYS A 139 -13.52 -15.48 9.51
C LYS A 139 -14.82 -15.43 10.31
N PRO A 140 -15.92 -15.99 9.79
CA PRO A 140 -17.25 -15.83 10.37
C PRO A 140 -17.35 -16.30 11.83
N GLY A 141 -16.60 -17.33 12.23
CA GLY A 141 -16.61 -17.84 13.60
C GLY A 141 -16.00 -16.89 14.63
N ARG A 142 -15.26 -15.87 14.19
CA ARG A 142 -14.66 -14.81 15.04
C ARG A 142 -15.46 -13.52 15.05
N ALA A 143 -16.48 -13.38 14.22
CA ALA A 143 -17.20 -12.12 14.02
C ALA A 143 -17.98 -11.71 15.28
N GLN A 144 -17.68 -10.52 15.80
CA GLN A 144 -18.33 -9.93 16.98
C GLN A 144 -19.22 -8.74 16.62
N HIS A 145 -18.87 -8.01 15.55
CA HIS A 145 -19.64 -6.89 15.02
C HIS A 145 -20.17 -7.23 13.63
N GLN A 146 -21.47 -7.05 13.41
CA GLN A 146 -22.17 -7.38 12.16
C GLN A 146 -23.24 -6.33 11.82
N ASP A 147 -23.14 -5.13 12.40
CA ASP A 147 -24.10 -4.05 12.30
C ASP A 147 -24.03 -3.27 10.98
N LEU A 148 -22.97 -3.46 10.19
CA LEU A 148 -22.77 -2.83 8.89
C LEU A 148 -22.87 -3.85 7.75
N PRO A 149 -23.41 -3.47 6.57
CA PRO A 149 -23.34 -4.30 5.37
C PRO A 149 -21.89 -4.66 5.04
N LEU A 150 -21.63 -5.96 4.85
CA LEU A 150 -20.30 -6.51 4.63
C LEU A 150 -20.24 -7.26 3.28
N TYR A 151 -19.34 -6.82 2.41
CA TYR A 151 -18.96 -7.56 1.21
C TYR A 151 -17.74 -8.42 1.49
N VAL A 152 -17.85 -9.74 1.26
CA VAL A 152 -16.76 -10.72 1.41
C VAL A 152 -16.63 -11.51 0.12
N LEU A 153 -15.41 -11.82 -0.33
CA LEU A 153 -15.19 -12.75 -1.44
C LEU A 153 -15.02 -14.20 -0.97
N HIS A 154 -14.24 -14.39 0.09
CA HIS A 154 -13.84 -15.71 0.58
C HIS A 154 -14.04 -15.82 2.09
N GLU A 155 -14.78 -16.85 2.52
CA GLU A 155 -14.81 -17.23 3.93
C GLU A 155 -13.69 -18.23 4.20
N VAL A 156 -12.96 -18.02 5.29
CA VAL A 156 -11.82 -18.84 5.70
C VAL A 156 -12.08 -19.35 7.11
N GLU A 157 -11.69 -20.60 7.37
CA GLU A 157 -11.83 -21.19 8.69
C GLU A 157 -10.99 -20.44 9.75
N ASP A 158 -11.52 -20.33 10.96
CA ASP A 158 -10.88 -19.59 12.05
C ASP A 158 -9.44 -20.03 12.36
N ARG A 159 -9.16 -21.33 12.22
CA ARG A 159 -7.85 -21.95 12.50
C ARG A 159 -6.80 -21.67 11.43
N VAL A 160 -7.23 -21.32 10.22
CA VAL A 160 -6.31 -21.10 9.09
C VAL A 160 -5.68 -19.72 9.24
N TRP A 161 -4.36 -19.68 9.17
CA TRP A 161 -3.62 -18.43 9.13
C TRP A 161 -3.50 -17.97 7.68
N ILE A 162 -3.99 -16.78 7.38
CA ILE A 162 -3.89 -16.17 6.05
C ILE A 162 -2.57 -15.39 6.04
N ASP A 163 -1.72 -15.70 5.08
CA ASP A 163 -0.45 -15.01 4.91
C ASP A 163 -0.47 -14.26 3.57
N TYR A 164 -0.51 -12.94 3.66
CA TYR A 164 -0.67 -12.08 2.49
C TYR A 164 0.65 -11.88 1.74
N PRO A 165 0.62 -11.50 0.45
CA PRO A 165 1.84 -11.33 -0.34
C PRO A 165 2.86 -10.42 0.34
N HIS A 166 2.37 -9.32 0.90
CA HIS A 166 3.16 -8.28 1.53
C HIS A 166 3.56 -8.56 2.99
N GLU A 167 3.49 -9.81 3.45
CA GLU A 167 3.94 -10.23 4.78
C GLU A 167 5.10 -11.22 4.61
N LEU A 168 6.26 -10.96 5.24
CA LEU A 168 7.41 -11.88 5.15
C LEU A 168 7.96 -12.23 6.52
N ALA A 169 8.07 -11.24 7.39
CA ALA A 169 8.78 -11.41 8.64
C ALA A 169 8.11 -12.45 9.55
N ASP A 170 6.79 -12.58 9.50
CA ASP A 170 6.03 -13.49 10.36
C ASP A 170 6.22 -14.97 9.97
N LEU A 171 6.85 -15.24 8.82
CA LEU A 171 7.26 -16.57 8.37
C LEU A 171 8.69 -16.94 8.77
N VAL A 172 9.35 -16.06 9.53
CA VAL A 172 10.77 -16.16 9.81
C VAL A 172 11.00 -16.22 11.31
N ALA A 173 11.65 -17.31 11.73
CA ALA A 173 12.04 -17.56 13.11
C ALA A 173 13.55 -17.42 13.27
N ASP A 174 14.00 -16.98 14.46
CA ASP A 174 15.41 -16.78 14.77
C ASP A 174 16.19 -18.11 14.76
N ASP A 175 15.51 -19.22 15.08
CA ASP A 175 16.05 -20.57 15.18
C ASP A 175 15.93 -21.41 13.89
N ASP A 176 15.29 -20.88 12.83
CA ASP A 176 15.22 -21.52 11.52
C ASP A 176 16.18 -20.85 10.52
N PRO A 177 17.43 -21.33 10.37
CA PRO A 177 18.39 -20.74 9.44
C PRO A 177 18.03 -20.94 7.96
N ASN A 178 17.07 -21.82 7.63
CA ASN A 178 16.70 -22.13 6.26
C ASN A 178 15.40 -21.46 5.82
N ASP A 179 14.71 -20.76 6.71
CA ASP A 179 13.42 -20.10 6.45
C ASP A 179 12.45 -21.01 5.69
N ALA A 180 12.19 -22.20 6.23
CA ALA A 180 11.44 -23.24 5.51
C ALA A 180 10.00 -22.81 5.19
N ALA A 181 9.35 -22.05 6.07
CA ALA A 181 8.01 -21.51 5.85
C ALA A 181 8.00 -20.46 4.71
N LEU A 182 8.98 -19.55 4.70
CA LEU A 182 9.18 -18.58 3.63
C LEU A 182 9.47 -19.28 2.29
N ARG A 183 10.31 -20.31 2.28
CA ARG A 183 10.59 -21.10 1.06
C ARG A 183 9.34 -21.82 0.57
N LYS A 184 8.50 -22.32 1.49
CA LYS A 184 7.22 -22.95 1.15
C LYS A 184 6.22 -21.95 0.58
N LYS A 185 6.20 -20.70 1.09
CA LYS A 185 5.40 -19.61 0.51
C LYS A 185 5.84 -19.33 -0.92
N ASP A 186 7.12 -19.05 -1.12
CA ASP A 186 7.68 -18.69 -2.42
C ASP A 186 9.19 -18.90 -2.46
N GLU A 187 9.63 -19.87 -3.26
CA GLU A 187 11.05 -20.19 -3.43
C GLU A 187 11.85 -19.05 -4.07
N GLU A 188 11.23 -18.22 -4.92
CA GLU A 188 11.90 -17.10 -5.54
C GLU A 188 12.16 -15.97 -4.54
N ILE A 189 11.19 -15.67 -3.66
CA ILE A 189 11.38 -14.74 -2.55
C ILE A 189 12.49 -15.22 -1.63
N TRP A 190 12.44 -16.49 -1.25
CA TRP A 190 13.49 -17.11 -0.43
C TRP A 190 14.87 -16.94 -1.06
N ARG A 191 14.99 -17.20 -2.37
CA ARG A 191 16.26 -17.05 -3.10
C ARG A 191 16.72 -15.59 -3.18
N ILE A 192 15.82 -14.62 -3.33
CA ILE A 192 16.15 -13.19 -3.32
C ILE A 192 16.72 -12.79 -1.95
N LEU A 193 16.06 -13.23 -0.87
CA LEU A 193 16.47 -12.93 0.50
C LEU A 193 17.78 -13.63 0.88
N HIS A 194 18.03 -14.86 0.45
CA HIS A 194 19.29 -15.56 0.75
C HIS A 194 20.43 -15.21 -0.22
N GLY A 195 20.11 -14.58 -1.36
CA GLY A 195 21.07 -14.16 -2.37
C GLY A 195 21.79 -12.85 -2.00
N PRO A 196 22.76 -12.41 -2.81
CA PRO A 196 23.39 -11.10 -2.63
C PRO A 196 22.42 -9.96 -2.94
N ALA A 197 22.73 -8.75 -2.45
CA ALA A 197 21.95 -7.56 -2.77
C ALA A 197 21.94 -7.31 -4.29
N PRO A 198 20.76 -7.17 -4.92
CA PRO A 198 20.66 -7.02 -6.36
C PRO A 198 21.23 -5.67 -6.82
N GLN A 199 21.90 -5.69 -7.97
CA GLN A 199 22.42 -4.50 -8.62
C GLN A 199 21.38 -3.90 -9.59
N PRO A 200 21.38 -2.57 -9.79
CA PRO A 200 20.54 -1.96 -10.80
C PRO A 200 20.78 -2.56 -12.19
N SER A 201 19.71 -2.69 -12.97
CA SER A 201 19.76 -3.25 -14.33
C SER A 201 18.99 -2.36 -15.30
N VAL A 202 19.22 -2.54 -16.60
CA VAL A 202 18.47 -1.88 -17.67
C VAL A 202 17.49 -2.90 -18.26
N LEU A 203 16.19 -2.56 -18.29
CA LEU A 203 15.19 -3.36 -18.98
C LEU A 203 15.22 -3.02 -20.47
N SER A 204 15.34 -4.05 -21.31
CA SER A 204 15.28 -3.93 -22.76
C SER A 204 13.89 -3.49 -23.21
N ASP A 205 13.83 -2.63 -24.23
CA ASP A 205 12.58 -2.15 -24.81
C ASP A 205 11.63 -3.30 -25.20
N ASN A 206 10.35 -3.09 -24.94
CA ASN A 206 9.29 -3.99 -25.35
C ASN A 206 8.79 -3.60 -26.75
N PRO A 207 8.54 -4.56 -27.67
CA PRO A 207 7.95 -4.28 -28.99
C PRO A 207 6.60 -3.54 -28.94
N ARG A 208 5.85 -3.65 -27.84
CA ARG A 208 4.57 -2.93 -27.64
C ARG A 208 4.73 -1.44 -27.32
N GLY A 209 5.94 -0.97 -27.04
CA GLY A 209 6.19 0.42 -26.63
C GLY A 209 5.95 0.70 -25.15
N TYR A 210 5.58 -0.31 -24.36
CA TYR A 210 5.38 -0.23 -22.92
C TYR A 210 5.68 -1.58 -22.23
N HIS A 211 5.98 -1.51 -20.93
CA HIS A 211 6.09 -2.67 -20.05
C HIS A 211 4.82 -2.82 -19.23
N TYR A 212 4.05 -3.88 -19.45
CA TYR A 212 3.01 -4.30 -18.52
C TYR A 212 3.62 -5.21 -17.47
N LEU A 213 3.37 -4.91 -16.20
CA LEU A 213 3.86 -5.69 -15.07
C LEU A 213 2.71 -6.48 -14.45
N SER A 214 2.95 -7.73 -14.08
CA SER A 214 2.01 -8.46 -13.21
C SER A 214 2.17 -8.02 -11.75
N GLY A 215 1.19 -8.34 -10.91
CA GLY A 215 1.26 -8.15 -9.45
C GLY A 215 2.45 -8.90 -8.86
N ARG A 216 2.69 -10.14 -9.29
CA ARG A 216 3.86 -10.96 -8.92
C ARG A 216 5.16 -10.27 -9.30
N ARG A 217 5.29 -9.79 -10.54
CA ARG A 217 6.53 -9.13 -10.99
C ARG A 217 6.84 -7.90 -10.14
N LEU A 218 5.85 -7.04 -9.92
CA LEU A 218 6.01 -5.85 -9.09
C LEU A 218 6.37 -6.20 -7.65
N HIS A 219 5.74 -7.24 -7.09
CA HIS A 219 6.01 -7.71 -5.74
C HIS A 219 7.47 -8.17 -5.58
N LEU A 220 7.95 -9.06 -6.47
CA LEU A 220 9.32 -9.56 -6.44
C LEU A 220 10.36 -8.46 -6.66
N ASP A 221 10.11 -7.54 -7.59
CA ASP A 221 11.00 -6.41 -7.85
C ASP A 221 11.03 -5.44 -6.65
N SER A 222 9.92 -5.28 -5.94
CA SER A 222 9.88 -4.49 -4.70
C SER A 222 10.65 -5.15 -3.57
N ILE A 223 10.62 -6.49 -3.45
CA ILE A 223 11.46 -7.24 -2.51
C ILE A 223 12.94 -7.08 -2.85
N ARG A 224 13.31 -7.21 -4.13
CA ARG A 224 14.69 -7.00 -4.60
C ARG A 224 15.20 -5.60 -4.24
N LEU A 225 14.38 -4.57 -4.50
CA LEU A 225 14.69 -3.21 -4.08
C LEU A 225 14.83 -3.13 -2.56
N GLY A 226 13.95 -3.76 -1.79
CA GLY A 226 14.04 -3.84 -0.33
C GLY A 226 15.37 -4.41 0.15
N VAL A 227 15.84 -5.51 -0.45
CA VAL A 227 17.13 -6.12 -0.13
C VAL A 227 18.28 -5.18 -0.44
N GLN A 228 18.23 -4.50 -1.59
CA GLN A 228 19.24 -3.51 -1.97
C GLN A 228 19.36 -2.39 -0.93
N ILE A 229 18.23 -1.86 -0.45
CA ILE A 229 18.21 -0.73 0.49
C ILE A 229 18.57 -1.20 1.91
N ALA A 230 17.97 -2.30 2.39
CA ALA A 230 18.17 -2.77 3.75
C ALA A 230 19.61 -3.23 4.04
N ARG A 231 20.34 -3.66 3.01
CA ARG A 231 21.75 -4.08 3.10
C ARG A 231 22.75 -2.97 2.78
N ASP A 232 22.29 -1.75 2.53
CA ASP A 232 23.17 -0.59 2.48
C ASP A 232 23.66 -0.27 3.90
N ALA A 233 24.90 -0.65 4.22
CA ALA A 233 25.51 -0.40 5.52
C ALA A 233 25.77 1.09 5.81
N SER A 234 25.73 1.95 4.79
CA SER A 234 26.02 3.38 4.93
C SER A 234 24.84 4.22 5.40
N TRP A 235 23.62 3.69 5.32
CA TRP A 235 22.41 4.47 5.56
C TRP A 235 21.19 3.61 5.85
N ARG A 236 20.35 4.05 6.77
CA ARG A 236 19.10 3.38 7.13
C ARG A 236 18.02 4.41 7.43
N PRO A 237 16.76 4.17 7.02
CA PRO A 237 15.67 5.09 7.31
C PRO A 237 15.09 4.88 8.71
N ASP A 238 14.74 5.99 9.35
CA ASP A 238 13.85 6.02 10.51
C ASP A 238 12.38 6.07 10.07
N PHE A 239 12.11 6.70 8.90
CA PHE A 239 10.78 6.79 8.30
C PHE A 239 10.77 6.25 6.87
N LEU A 240 9.74 5.47 6.55
CA LEU A 240 9.43 5.04 5.19
C LEU A 240 8.11 5.69 4.75
N ILE A 241 8.18 6.58 3.78
CA ILE A 241 7.03 7.28 3.20
C ILE A 241 6.71 6.66 1.86
N ALA A 242 5.61 5.92 1.79
CA ALA A 242 5.09 5.35 0.55
C ALA A 242 4.16 6.34 -0.17
N LEU A 243 4.52 6.72 -1.40
CA LEU A 243 3.68 7.62 -2.19
C LEU A 243 2.47 6.87 -2.76
N TRP A 244 1.28 7.36 -2.48
CA TRP A 244 0.06 6.84 -3.07
C TRP A 244 -0.12 7.30 -4.52
N PRO A 245 -0.64 6.47 -5.43
CA PRO A 245 -1.03 5.06 -5.21
C PRO A 245 0.13 4.07 -5.39
N GLY A 246 1.12 4.39 -6.23
CA GLY A 246 2.14 3.44 -6.68
C GLY A 246 3.04 2.94 -5.55
N GLY A 247 3.77 3.88 -4.92
CA GLY A 247 4.68 3.63 -3.81
C GLY A 247 4.14 2.81 -2.65
N VAL A 248 2.83 2.67 -2.47
CA VAL A 248 2.26 1.73 -1.48
C VAL A 248 2.53 0.27 -1.84
N LEU A 249 2.32 -0.11 -3.10
CA LEU A 249 2.53 -1.48 -3.57
C LEU A 249 4.01 -1.88 -3.49
N SER A 250 4.92 -0.92 -3.60
CA SER A 250 6.36 -1.14 -3.47
C SER A 250 6.88 -0.97 -2.03
N GLY A 251 6.33 -0.03 -1.28
CA GLY A 251 6.74 0.29 0.09
C GLY A 251 6.40 -0.81 1.09
N LEU A 252 5.28 -1.52 0.91
CA LEU A 252 4.92 -2.64 1.78
C LEU A 252 5.93 -3.80 1.72
N PRO A 253 6.28 -4.36 0.54
CA PRO A 253 7.35 -5.37 0.46
C PRO A 253 8.70 -4.85 0.95
N VAL A 254 9.07 -3.60 0.65
CA VAL A 254 10.33 -3.01 1.16
C VAL A 254 10.36 -2.97 2.68
N HIS A 255 9.25 -2.56 3.32
CA HIS A 255 9.12 -2.56 4.77
C HIS A 255 9.26 -3.98 5.36
N GLU A 256 8.67 -4.99 4.72
CA GLU A 256 8.83 -6.37 5.17
C GLU A 256 10.26 -6.88 5.08
N VAL A 257 10.99 -6.51 4.03
CA VAL A 257 12.41 -6.87 3.93
C VAL A 257 13.21 -6.22 5.07
N TYR A 258 12.90 -4.99 5.47
CA TYR A 258 13.51 -4.40 6.66
C TYR A 258 13.24 -5.22 7.92
N LYS A 259 11.99 -5.64 8.16
CA LYS A 259 11.66 -6.51 9.30
C LYS A 259 12.42 -7.83 9.22
N TYR A 260 12.52 -8.42 8.04
CA TYR A 260 13.28 -9.66 7.79
C TYR A 260 14.76 -9.51 8.16
N GLU A 261 15.44 -8.51 7.58
CA GLU A 261 16.87 -8.30 7.81
C GLU A 261 17.17 -7.97 9.28
N LEU A 262 16.30 -7.18 9.93
CA LEU A 262 16.42 -6.90 11.36
C LEU A 262 16.26 -8.15 12.23
N ARG A 263 15.31 -9.03 11.89
CA ARG A 263 15.09 -10.28 12.61
C ARG A 263 16.27 -11.25 12.43
N LYS A 264 16.80 -11.40 11.21
CA LYS A 264 17.88 -12.35 10.90
C LYS A 264 19.28 -11.89 11.28
N HIS A 265 19.57 -10.61 11.11
CA HIS A 265 20.93 -10.09 11.25
C HIS A 265 21.09 -9.14 12.44
N GLY A 266 19.99 -8.77 13.10
CA GLY A 266 19.99 -7.82 14.20
C GLY A 266 20.36 -6.40 13.78
N GLY A 267 20.31 -5.48 14.75
CA GLY A 267 20.81 -4.12 14.63
C GLY A 267 19.91 -3.17 13.83
N GLY A 268 19.36 -2.14 14.50
CA GLY A 268 18.55 -1.08 13.89
C GLY A 268 17.11 -1.06 14.43
N VAL A 269 16.30 -0.16 13.87
CA VAL A 269 14.88 0.01 14.20
C VAL A 269 14.08 -0.18 12.93
N ILE A 270 12.90 -0.80 13.03
CA ILE A 270 11.96 -0.90 11.90
C ILE A 270 11.50 0.52 11.57
N PRO A 271 11.64 0.98 10.31
CA PRO A 271 11.21 2.33 9.96
C PRO A 271 9.71 2.49 10.17
N ASP A 272 9.30 3.65 10.72
CA ASP A 272 7.90 4.03 10.81
C ASP A 272 7.35 4.24 9.40
N HIS A 273 6.40 3.40 9.00
CA HIS A 273 5.91 3.34 7.63
C HIS A 273 4.50 3.91 7.51
N ILE A 274 4.38 4.94 6.68
CA ILE A 274 3.12 5.60 6.36
C ILE A 274 2.95 5.75 4.85
N SER A 275 1.70 5.69 4.39
CA SER A 275 1.32 6.14 3.05
C SER A 275 0.91 7.61 3.05
N ILE A 276 1.37 8.33 2.03
CA ILE A 276 0.98 9.71 1.79
C ILE A 276 0.10 9.77 0.54
N ASN A 277 -1.10 10.33 0.65
CA ASN A 277 -1.94 10.54 -0.52
C ASN A 277 -1.48 11.76 -1.34
N THR A 278 -1.02 11.51 -2.57
CA THR A 278 -0.59 12.55 -3.52
C THR A 278 -1.62 12.84 -4.63
N GLN A 279 -2.75 12.13 -4.65
CA GLN A 279 -3.82 12.40 -5.61
C GLN A 279 -4.48 13.75 -5.34
N PRO A 280 -4.81 14.55 -6.37
CA PRO A 280 -5.54 15.79 -6.19
C PRO A 280 -6.92 15.52 -5.58
N THR A 281 -7.26 16.20 -4.48
CA THR A 281 -8.63 16.21 -3.97
C THR A 281 -9.45 17.23 -4.75
N ARG A 282 -10.66 16.84 -5.22
CA ARG A 282 -11.55 17.73 -6.00
C ARG A 282 -12.00 18.99 -5.25
N SER A 283 -11.81 19.03 -3.93
CA SER A 283 -12.47 19.99 -3.04
C SER A 283 -11.60 21.16 -2.58
N SER A 284 -10.33 21.28 -2.98
CA SER A 284 -9.58 22.52 -2.69
C SER A 284 -8.41 22.81 -3.63
N PHE A 285 -8.15 24.10 -3.87
CA PHE A 285 -6.95 24.60 -4.56
C PHE A 285 -5.65 24.40 -3.76
N ARG A 286 -5.71 23.80 -2.56
CA ARG A 286 -4.55 23.39 -1.77
C ARG A 286 -4.44 21.86 -1.86
N SER A 287 -3.28 21.34 -2.26
CA SER A 287 -3.02 19.90 -2.15
C SER A 287 -2.97 19.53 -0.66
N ALA A 288 -4.09 19.06 -0.11
CA ALA A 288 -4.13 18.46 1.22
C ALA A 288 -3.49 17.07 1.08
N ILE A 289 -2.19 17.01 1.28
CA ILE A 289 -1.46 15.74 1.32
C ILE A 289 -1.84 15.04 2.64
N VAL A 290 -2.72 14.05 2.53
CA VAL A 290 -3.19 13.27 3.68
C VAL A 290 -2.02 12.45 4.24
N GLY A 291 -1.81 12.52 5.56
CA GLY A 291 -0.66 11.92 6.25
C GLY A 291 0.44 12.91 6.68
N LEU A 292 0.42 14.17 6.22
CA LEU A 292 1.44 15.15 6.60
C LEU A 292 1.41 15.53 8.08
N ASN A 293 0.23 15.66 8.70
CA ASN A 293 0.12 16.04 10.11
C ASN A 293 0.81 15.02 11.00
N TYR A 294 0.58 13.72 10.74
CA TYR A 294 1.26 12.63 11.45
C TYR A 294 2.79 12.76 11.38
N LEU A 295 3.31 13.01 10.18
CA LEU A 295 4.75 13.16 9.97
C LEU A 295 5.29 14.44 10.64
N SER A 296 4.51 15.50 10.66
CA SER A 296 4.90 16.79 11.24
C SER A 296 5.17 16.73 12.74
N GLU A 297 4.49 15.82 13.43
CA GLU A 297 4.59 15.63 14.88
C GLU A 297 5.72 14.67 15.27
N ARG A 298 6.26 13.89 14.30
CA ARG A 298 7.18 12.77 14.57
C ARG A 298 8.54 12.90 13.93
N ILE A 299 8.63 13.51 12.75
CA ILE A 299 9.90 13.70 12.07
C ILE A 299 10.67 14.85 12.75
N ASN A 300 11.88 14.53 13.15
CA ASN A 300 12.89 15.41 13.68
C ASN A 300 14.02 15.63 12.68
N LYS A 301 14.87 16.62 12.97
CA LYS A 301 15.98 17.02 12.11
C LYS A 301 17.01 15.91 11.90
N GLU A 302 17.10 15.01 12.87
CA GLU A 302 18.04 13.91 12.90
C GLU A 302 17.47 12.58 12.39
N ASP A 303 16.27 12.61 11.79
CA ASP A 303 15.66 11.40 11.23
C ASP A 303 16.03 11.25 9.75
N ASP A 304 16.37 10.03 9.36
CA ASP A 304 16.56 9.63 7.96
C ASP A 304 15.23 9.21 7.35
N VAL A 305 14.89 9.81 6.20
CA VAL A 305 13.59 9.61 5.54
C VAL A 305 13.78 8.95 4.19
N LEU A 306 13.17 7.78 4.00
CA LEU A 306 13.02 7.15 2.69
C LEU A 306 11.68 7.53 2.09
N ILE A 307 11.68 8.18 0.92
CA ILE A 307 10.47 8.34 0.11
C ILE A 307 10.49 7.30 -1.00
N ILE A 308 9.45 6.48 -1.11
CA ILE A 308 9.34 5.43 -2.13
C ILE A 308 8.14 5.66 -3.05
N ASP A 309 8.40 5.52 -4.35
CA ASP A 309 7.37 5.42 -5.39
C ASP A 309 7.66 4.18 -6.26
N THR A 310 6.68 3.67 -7.00
CA THR A 310 6.96 2.53 -7.88
C THR A 310 7.73 2.93 -9.13
N THR A 311 7.38 4.08 -9.74
CA THR A 311 8.14 4.64 -10.87
C THR A 311 8.52 6.09 -10.61
N PHE A 312 9.81 6.39 -10.71
CA PHE A 312 10.28 7.77 -10.63
C PHE A 312 10.05 8.51 -11.96
N ARG A 313 8.94 9.26 -12.05
CA ARG A 313 8.56 10.07 -13.24
C ARG A 313 9.10 11.48 -13.15
N ALA A 314 10.38 11.65 -13.52
CA ALA A 314 11.12 12.92 -13.43
C ALA A 314 11.02 13.62 -12.05
N GLY A 315 10.77 12.83 -11.00
CA GLY A 315 10.64 13.27 -9.62
C GLY A 315 9.39 14.09 -9.29
N LYS A 316 8.36 14.18 -10.13
CA LYS A 316 7.21 15.07 -9.89
C LYS A 316 6.60 14.91 -8.49
N LEU A 317 6.05 13.72 -8.21
CA LEU A 317 5.36 13.44 -6.95
C LEU A 317 6.31 13.51 -5.75
N VAL A 318 7.53 12.98 -5.90
CA VAL A 318 8.56 13.00 -4.85
C VAL A 318 8.91 14.44 -4.47
N ASN A 319 9.17 15.30 -5.44
CA ASN A 319 9.56 16.69 -5.18
C ASN A 319 8.40 17.51 -4.61
N ASP A 320 7.16 17.27 -5.06
CA ASP A 320 5.96 17.90 -4.49
C ASP A 320 5.81 17.55 -3.00
N VAL A 321 6.00 16.28 -2.64
CA VAL A 321 5.96 15.82 -1.24
C VAL A 321 7.09 16.43 -0.43
N VAL A 322 8.31 16.47 -0.96
CA VAL A 322 9.47 17.08 -0.28
C VAL A 322 9.25 18.56 -0.03
N MET A 323 8.71 19.30 -1.00
CA MET A 323 8.35 20.70 -0.82
C MET A 323 7.35 20.89 0.32
N ARG A 324 6.32 20.07 0.35
CA ARG A 324 5.28 20.13 1.39
C ARG A 324 5.80 19.74 2.76
N LEU A 325 6.66 18.73 2.85
CA LEU A 325 7.36 18.38 4.08
C LEU A 325 8.22 19.57 4.56
N LYS A 326 8.94 20.27 3.68
CA LYS A 326 9.70 21.47 4.04
C LYS A 326 8.81 22.60 4.55
N GLU A 327 7.64 22.82 3.94
CA GLU A 327 6.68 23.84 4.38
C GLU A 327 6.14 23.55 5.79
N VAL A 328 5.83 22.29 6.08
CA VAL A 328 5.21 21.87 7.34
C VAL A 328 6.24 21.70 8.46
N LEU A 329 7.31 20.94 8.23
CA LEU A 329 8.34 20.65 9.23
C LEU A 329 9.34 21.82 9.40
N ARG A 330 9.48 22.68 8.39
CA ARG A 330 10.39 23.85 8.40
C ARG A 330 11.80 23.46 8.83
N ARG A 331 12.23 23.93 10.01
CA ARG A 331 13.56 23.69 10.60
C ARG A 331 13.77 22.25 11.09
N ASN A 332 12.69 21.48 11.26
CA ASN A 332 12.75 20.09 11.70
C ASN A 332 13.03 19.11 10.56
N LEU A 333 12.99 19.54 9.29
CA LEU A 333 13.34 18.66 8.18
C LEU A 333 14.73 18.97 7.63
N ASN A 334 15.64 18.00 7.75
CA ASN A 334 16.91 18.04 7.04
C ASN A 334 16.79 17.36 5.68
N HIS A 335 16.55 18.14 4.61
CA HIS A 335 16.39 17.59 3.26
C HIS A 335 17.60 16.79 2.73
N LYS A 336 18.79 16.93 3.34
CA LYS A 336 19.98 16.14 2.99
C LYS A 336 19.92 14.69 3.51
N ARG A 337 19.01 14.42 4.45
CA ARG A 337 18.74 13.09 5.03
C ARG A 337 17.54 12.40 4.39
N ILE A 338 17.00 12.99 3.31
CA ILE A 338 15.97 12.37 2.50
C ILE A 338 16.62 11.58 1.38
N ARG A 339 16.39 10.27 1.36
CA ARG A 339 16.66 9.42 0.19
C ARG A 339 15.36 9.07 -0.52
N VAL A 340 15.51 8.72 -1.79
CA VAL A 340 14.40 8.40 -2.70
C VAL A 340 14.66 7.04 -3.30
N ALA A 341 13.66 6.17 -3.28
CA ALA A 341 13.71 4.86 -3.91
C ALA A 341 12.60 4.72 -4.95
N SER A 342 12.90 3.99 -6.02
CA SER A 342 11.88 3.57 -6.98
C SER A 342 12.21 2.25 -7.63
N VAL A 343 11.21 1.39 -7.83
CA VAL A 343 11.44 0.11 -8.52
C VAL A 343 11.90 0.34 -9.95
N TYR A 344 11.18 1.21 -10.68
CA TYR A 344 11.48 1.58 -12.06
C TYR A 344 11.87 3.05 -12.15
N TYR A 345 12.89 3.34 -12.93
CA TYR A 345 13.40 4.69 -13.16
C TYR A 345 13.57 4.92 -14.66
N ASN A 346 12.88 5.90 -15.21
CA ASN A 346 13.10 6.33 -16.58
C ASN A 346 14.02 7.57 -16.57
N PRO A 347 15.31 7.44 -16.96
CA PRO A 347 16.23 8.57 -16.98
C PRO A 347 15.91 9.60 -18.08
N ASP A 348 15.09 9.22 -19.06
CA ASP A 348 14.64 10.06 -20.16
C ASP A 348 13.24 10.64 -19.95
N ASP A 349 12.59 10.35 -18.82
CA ASP A 349 11.38 11.07 -18.43
C ASP A 349 11.71 12.54 -18.18
N ARG A 350 10.82 13.37 -18.67
CA ARG A 350 10.98 14.80 -18.83
C ARG A 350 9.70 15.55 -18.40
N SER A 351 8.76 14.88 -17.75
CA SER A 351 7.45 15.43 -17.38
C SER A 351 7.47 16.63 -16.41
N THR A 352 8.62 17.02 -15.85
CA THR A 352 8.76 18.11 -14.84
C THR A 352 9.51 19.37 -15.30
N TRP A 353 9.69 19.60 -16.62
CA TRP A 353 10.56 20.68 -17.17
C TRP A 353 10.39 22.10 -16.61
N THR A 354 9.26 22.46 -15.99
CA THR A 354 8.98 23.85 -15.57
C THR A 354 9.47 24.22 -14.17
N VAL A 355 10.04 23.28 -13.40
CA VAL A 355 10.53 23.53 -12.02
C VAL A 355 11.91 22.92 -11.85
N GLN A 356 12.81 23.53 -11.06
CA GLN A 356 14.07 22.87 -10.67
C GLN A 356 13.81 21.87 -9.52
N PRO A 357 13.85 20.55 -9.76
CA PRO A 357 13.59 19.56 -8.71
C PRO A 357 14.79 19.40 -7.76
N PHE A 358 14.52 19.08 -6.48
CA PHE A 358 15.56 18.66 -5.52
C PHE A 358 16.17 17.32 -5.93
N PHE A 359 15.32 16.38 -6.33
CA PHE A 359 15.71 15.06 -6.76
C PHE A 359 15.44 14.90 -8.25
N LYS A 360 16.50 14.73 -9.03
CA LYS A 360 16.44 14.44 -10.49
C LYS A 360 16.51 12.95 -10.81
N LYS A 361 17.01 12.15 -9.87
CA LYS A 361 17.10 10.69 -9.95
C LYS A 361 16.87 10.10 -8.56
N PRO A 362 16.37 8.87 -8.46
CA PRO A 362 16.31 8.17 -7.19
C PRO A 362 17.72 7.80 -6.70
N HIS A 363 17.87 7.66 -5.38
CA HIS A 363 19.09 7.15 -4.76
C HIS A 363 19.18 5.63 -4.93
N TYR A 364 18.04 4.95 -4.84
CA TYR A 364 17.92 3.51 -5.06
C TYR A 364 16.96 3.22 -6.20
N HIS A 365 17.36 2.36 -7.12
CA HIS A 365 16.47 1.82 -8.14
C HIS A 365 16.89 0.43 -8.57
N LEU A 366 15.91 -0.38 -8.98
CA LEU A 366 16.16 -1.73 -9.47
C LEU A 366 16.33 -1.77 -10.99
N HIS A 367 15.41 -1.11 -11.71
CA HIS A 367 15.36 -1.17 -13.16
C HIS A 367 15.36 0.23 -13.78
N GLN A 368 16.25 0.46 -14.74
CA GLN A 368 16.15 1.56 -15.69
C GLN A 368 15.26 1.13 -16.86
N VAL A 369 14.36 2.00 -17.29
CA VAL A 369 13.39 1.73 -18.36
C VAL A 369 13.40 2.87 -19.38
N GLY A 370 13.37 2.55 -20.67
CA GLY A 370 13.21 3.53 -21.75
C GLY A 370 11.75 3.83 -22.10
N GLN A 371 10.82 2.95 -21.69
CA GLN A 371 9.41 2.97 -22.06
C GLN A 371 8.48 3.15 -20.86
N GLU A 372 7.19 3.41 -21.10
CA GLU A 372 6.22 3.50 -20.02
C GLU A 372 6.03 2.15 -19.32
N VAL A 373 5.96 2.20 -17.98
CA VAL A 373 5.61 1.06 -17.13
C VAL A 373 4.15 1.18 -16.70
N ILE A 374 3.36 0.16 -17.01
CA ILE A 374 1.94 0.03 -16.73
C ILE A 374 1.73 -1.08 -15.71
N TYR A 375 0.96 -0.77 -14.66
CA TYR A 375 0.63 -1.70 -13.58
C TYR A 375 -0.79 -2.24 -13.75
N PRO A 376 -1.13 -3.40 -13.19
CA PRO A 376 -2.48 -3.94 -13.28
C PRO A 376 -3.49 -3.09 -12.50
N SER A 377 -3.04 -2.27 -11.53
CA SER A 377 -3.85 -1.24 -10.85
C SER A 377 -4.07 0.02 -11.68
N SER A 378 -3.50 0.11 -12.88
CA SER A 378 -3.66 1.24 -13.80
C SER A 378 -4.04 0.80 -15.22
N PRO A 379 -5.07 -0.05 -15.39
CA PRO A 379 -5.42 -0.61 -16.70
C PRO A 379 -5.91 0.46 -17.67
N HIS A 380 -6.40 1.60 -17.15
CA HIS A 380 -6.79 2.78 -17.92
C HIS A 380 -5.64 3.44 -18.72
N LYS A 381 -4.38 3.07 -18.48
CA LYS A 381 -3.23 3.54 -19.25
C LYS A 381 -2.97 2.73 -20.52
N LEU A 382 -3.59 1.56 -20.65
CA LEU A 382 -3.51 0.76 -21.87
C LEU A 382 -4.35 1.40 -22.96
N GLN A 383 -3.77 1.55 -24.17
CA GLN A 383 -4.47 2.12 -25.32
C GLN A 383 -5.66 1.27 -25.74
N ASN A 384 -5.52 -0.05 -25.72
CA ASN A 384 -6.60 -1.00 -25.98
C ASN A 384 -6.74 -1.98 -24.81
N ALA A 385 -7.13 -1.45 -23.64
CA ALA A 385 -7.20 -2.22 -22.39
C ALA A 385 -7.92 -3.58 -22.52
N ARG A 386 -8.98 -3.68 -23.32
CA ARG A 386 -9.70 -4.95 -23.51
C ARG A 386 -8.89 -5.98 -24.28
N ALA A 387 -8.25 -5.60 -25.39
CA ALA A 387 -7.44 -6.53 -26.18
C ALA A 387 -6.12 -6.84 -25.46
N ASP A 388 -5.45 -5.82 -24.94
CA ASP A 388 -4.15 -5.94 -24.28
C ASP A 388 -4.26 -6.82 -23.04
N LEU A 389 -5.27 -6.63 -22.18
CA LEU A 389 -5.43 -7.46 -20.98
C LEU A 389 -5.87 -8.89 -21.32
N ARG A 390 -6.61 -9.14 -22.41
CA ARG A 390 -6.94 -10.52 -22.81
C ARG A 390 -5.70 -11.36 -23.12
N GLU A 391 -4.62 -10.72 -23.54
CA GLU A 391 -3.34 -11.37 -23.77
C GLU A 391 -2.45 -11.35 -22.52
N LEU A 392 -2.33 -10.19 -21.87
CA LEU A 392 -1.35 -9.95 -20.80
C LEU A 392 -1.84 -10.40 -19.41
N ASP A 393 -3.13 -10.30 -19.15
CA ASP A 393 -3.77 -10.66 -17.87
C ASP A 393 -5.23 -11.10 -18.09
N PRO A 394 -5.46 -12.32 -18.60
CA PRO A 394 -6.78 -12.80 -18.95
C PRO A 394 -7.75 -12.83 -17.76
N LYS A 395 -7.23 -13.04 -16.55
CA LYS A 395 -8.02 -13.03 -15.32
C LYS A 395 -8.55 -11.63 -15.02
N LEU A 396 -7.69 -10.61 -15.11
CA LEU A 396 -8.13 -9.22 -14.93
C LEU A 396 -9.08 -8.78 -16.05
N ALA A 397 -8.80 -9.18 -17.29
CA ALA A 397 -9.69 -8.90 -18.42
C ALA A 397 -11.11 -9.43 -18.18
N LYS A 398 -11.23 -10.65 -17.63
CA LYS A 398 -12.52 -11.24 -17.28
C LYS A 398 -13.26 -10.43 -16.22
N VAL A 399 -12.56 -9.96 -15.18
CA VAL A 399 -13.20 -9.14 -14.12
C VAL A 399 -13.65 -7.78 -14.66
N LEU A 400 -12.88 -7.17 -15.56
CA LEU A 400 -13.17 -5.83 -16.08
C LEU A 400 -14.19 -5.81 -17.22
N PHE A 401 -14.23 -6.83 -18.09
CA PHE A 401 -14.94 -6.73 -19.36
C PHE A 401 -15.94 -7.84 -19.65
N ASP A 402 -15.98 -8.87 -18.80
CA ASP A 402 -16.98 -9.92 -18.93
C ASP A 402 -18.06 -9.72 -17.85
N ASP A 403 -19.29 -10.08 -18.22
CA ASP A 403 -20.48 -9.96 -17.38
C ASP A 403 -20.42 -10.95 -16.21
#